data_AF-A0A6H5J4G8-F1
#
_entry.id   AF-A0A6H5J4G8-F1
#
_cell.length_a   1.000
_cell.length_b   1.000
_cell.length_c   1.000
_cell.angle_alpha   90.00
_cell.angle_beta   90.00
_cell.angle_gamma   90.00
#
_symmetry.space_group_name_H-M   'P 1'
#
loop_
_entity.id
_entity.type
_entity.pdbx_description
1 polymer ?
#
loop_
_entity_poly.entity_id
_entity_poly.type
_entity_poly.pdbx_seq_one_letter_code
_entity_poly.pdbx_strand_id
1 'polypeptide(L)'
;MDGSDVVEAISLAVNLDKHKYIAVDYFAIDQEMTHHWDHQNWTSMNRVRNAKHEAARLLRTAHIYDLDYLKEEIKSYDGLFIPGGRGVAWNL
;
A
#
# COMPACT_ATOMS: atom_id res chain seq x y z
N MET A 1 1.61 -1.57 -11.69
CA MET A 1 2.71 -2.51 -12.03
C MET A 1 3.88 -2.40 -11.05
N ASP A 2 4.17 -1.21 -10.53
CA ASP A 2 5.26 -0.94 -9.59
C ASP A 2 4.84 -1.02 -8.11
N GLY A 3 3.57 -0.81 -7.78
CA GLY A 3 3.00 -0.91 -6.42
C GLY A 3 1.80 -1.86 -6.32
N SER A 4 0.95 -1.60 -5.31
CA SER A 4 -0.35 -2.26 -5.15
C SER A 4 -1.30 -2.00 -6.32
N ASP A 5 -2.24 -2.90 -6.55
CA ASP A 5 -3.34 -2.66 -7.48
C ASP A 5 -4.29 -1.62 -6.89
N VAL A 6 -4.49 -0.53 -7.64
CA VAL A 6 -5.28 0.62 -7.18
C VAL A 6 -6.75 0.24 -6.98
N VAL A 7 -7.32 -0.59 -7.86
CA VAL A 7 -8.74 -0.95 -7.80
C VAL A 7 -8.98 -1.86 -6.61
N GLU A 8 -8.12 -2.84 -6.38
CA GLU A 8 -8.23 -3.74 -5.22
C GLU A 8 -8.06 -2.98 -3.90
N ALA A 9 -7.04 -2.14 -3.79
CA ALA A 9 -6.75 -1.38 -2.57
C ALA A 9 -7.90 -0.43 -2.19
N ILE A 10 -8.43 0.33 -3.17
CA ILE A 10 -9.54 1.25 -2.92
C ILE A 10 -10.85 0.49 -2.67
N SER A 11 -11.12 -0.59 -3.41
CA SER A 11 -12.31 -1.40 -3.18
C SER A 11 -12.31 -2.02 -1.79
N LEU A 12 -11.16 -2.49 -1.32
CA LEU A 12 -10.99 -3.00 0.04
C LEU A 12 -11.28 -1.89 1.07
N ALA A 13 -10.62 -0.73 0.95
CA ALA A 13 -10.81 0.38 1.87
C ALA A 13 -12.28 0.83 1.94
N VAL A 14 -12.94 0.99 0.79
CA VAL A 14 -14.36 1.37 0.71
C VAL A 14 -15.28 0.31 1.32
N ASN A 15 -14.97 -0.98 1.15
CA ASN A 15 -15.79 -2.03 1.74
C ASN A 15 -15.58 -2.15 3.25
N LEU A 16 -14.35 -2.01 3.75
CA LEU A 16 -14.07 -1.98 5.18
C LEU A 16 -14.73 -0.77 5.86
N ASP A 17 -14.72 0.41 5.23
CA ASP A 17 -15.35 1.62 5.77
C ASP A 17 -16.88 1.49 5.92
N LYS A 18 -17.54 0.66 5.11
CA LYS A 18 -18.96 0.33 5.28
C LYS A 18 -19.24 -0.40 6.60
N HIS A 19 -18.23 -1.06 7.17
CA HIS A 19 -18.33 -1.75 8.46
C HIS A 19 -17.88 -0.82 9.58
N LYS A 20 -18.82 -0.04 10.13
CA LYS A 20 -18.58 1.00 11.16
C LYS A 20 -17.87 0.56 12.45
N TYR A 21 -17.70 -0.74 12.67
CA TYR A 21 -17.06 -1.31 13.85
C TYR A 21 -15.64 -1.81 13.59
N ILE A 22 -15.14 -1.68 12.36
CA ILE A 22 -13.80 -2.12 11.98
C ILE A 22 -12.92 -0.87 11.88
N ALA A 23 -11.94 -0.76 12.79
CA ALA A 23 -10.85 0.19 12.65
C ALA A 23 -9.79 -0.40 11.70
N VAL A 24 -9.28 0.42 10.79
CA VAL A 24 -8.28 0.01 9.80
C VAL A 24 -7.12 0.99 9.83
N ASP A 25 -5.94 0.47 10.10
CA ASP A 25 -4.67 1.17 9.92
C ASP A 25 -4.01 0.72 8.62
N TYR A 26 -3.25 1.63 8.02
CA TYR A 26 -2.59 1.40 6.74
C TYR A 26 -1.08 1.46 6.93
N PHE A 27 -0.38 0.52 6.32
CA PHE A 27 1.06 0.36 6.46
C PHE A 27 1.71 0.27 5.09
N ALA A 28 2.92 0.81 4.97
CA ALA A 28 3.77 0.61 3.81
C ALA A 28 5.24 0.65 4.23
N ILE A 29 6.09 -0.07 3.50
CA ILE A 29 7.53 -0.05 3.73
C ILE A 29 8.08 1.30 3.29
N ASP A 30 8.84 1.96 4.16
CA ASP A 30 9.48 3.24 3.86
C ASP A 30 10.82 3.04 3.12
N GLN A 31 10.73 2.56 1.88
CA GLN A 31 11.91 2.30 1.03
C GLN A 31 11.69 2.71 -0.43
N GLU A 32 12.79 2.86 -1.15
CA GLU A 32 12.77 2.98 -2.62
C GLU A 32 12.18 1.72 -3.26
N MET A 33 11.31 1.91 -4.25
CA MET A 33 10.68 0.80 -4.97
C MET A 33 11.67 0.15 -5.94
N THR A 34 11.67 -1.18 -6.02
CA THR A 34 12.58 -1.96 -6.89
C THR A 34 12.45 -1.61 -8.39
N HIS A 35 11.23 -1.26 -8.83
CA HIS A 35 10.95 -0.93 -10.22
C HIS A 35 9.99 0.27 -10.32
N HIS A 36 10.17 1.05 -11.38
CA HIS A 36 9.31 2.18 -11.71
C HIS A 36 8.80 2.01 -13.12
N TRP A 37 7.48 2.06 -13.28
CA TRP A 37 6.83 1.81 -14.55
C TRP A 37 6.06 3.03 -15.02
N ASP A 38 6.14 3.28 -16.33
CA ASP A 38 5.17 4.09 -17.05
C ASP A 38 4.03 3.16 -17.47
N HIS A 39 2.85 3.31 -16.85
CA HIS A 39 1.70 2.44 -17.10
C HIS A 39 0.94 2.83 -18.38
N GLN A 40 1.27 3.95 -19.02
CA GLN A 40 0.75 4.33 -20.33
C GLN A 40 1.56 3.67 -21.45
N ASN A 41 2.89 3.73 -21.35
CA ASN A 41 3.79 3.24 -22.40
C ASN A 41 4.35 1.83 -22.12
N TRP A 42 4.11 1.29 -20.93
CA TRP A 42 4.60 -0.02 -20.48
C TRP A 42 6.13 -0.15 -20.52
N THR A 43 6.83 0.94 -20.18
CA THR A 43 8.30 1.00 -20.14
C THR A 43 8.80 1.27 -18.74
N SER A 44 10.02 0.83 -18.43
CA SER A 44 10.70 1.23 -17.21
C SER A 44 11.03 2.73 -17.25
N MET A 45 10.96 3.37 -16.08
CA MET A 45 11.36 4.76 -15.92
C MET A 45 12.65 4.87 -15.11
N ASN A 46 13.48 5.84 -15.45
CA ASN A 46 14.67 6.19 -14.67
C ASN A 46 14.36 7.26 -13.60
N ARG A 47 13.27 7.07 -12.85
CA ARG A 47 12.83 7.99 -11.79
C ARG A 47 12.61 7.22 -10.50
N VAL A 48 13.29 7.63 -9.45
CA VAL A 48 13.17 7.04 -8.11
C VAL A 48 11.84 7.42 -7.46
N ARG A 49 11.19 6.44 -6.83
CA ARG A 49 9.96 6.60 -6.05
C ARG A 49 10.06 5.77 -4.76
N ASN A 50 9.47 6.28 -3.68
CA ASN A 50 9.39 5.59 -2.39
C ASN A 50 8.00 4.95 -2.22
N ALA A 51 7.97 3.69 -1.75
CA ALA A 51 6.76 2.90 -1.68
C ALA A 51 5.70 3.50 -0.75
N LYS A 52 6.09 3.97 0.45
CA LYS A 52 5.20 4.61 1.41
C LYS A 52 4.64 5.94 0.91
N HIS A 53 5.47 6.77 0.28
CA HIS A 53 5.03 8.03 -0.33
C HIS A 53 4.04 7.81 -1.47
N GLU A 54 4.26 6.81 -2.32
CA GLU A 54 3.33 6.48 -3.40
C GLU A 54 2.05 5.83 -2.87
N ALA A 55 2.12 4.97 -1.85
CA ALA A 55 0.96 4.40 -1.18
C ALA A 55 0.07 5.48 -0.54
N ALA A 56 0.66 6.55 0.02
CA ALA A 56 -0.08 7.66 0.64
C ALA A 56 -1.03 8.35 -0.34
N ARG A 57 -0.75 8.28 -1.65
CA ARG A 57 -1.63 8.82 -2.69
C ARG A 57 -2.96 8.08 -2.78
N LEU A 58 -2.98 6.77 -2.51
CA LEU A 58 -4.19 5.94 -2.61
C LEU A 58 -5.24 6.39 -1.60
N LEU A 59 -4.81 6.65 -0.38
CA LEU A 59 -5.71 6.79 0.77
C LEU A 59 -5.91 8.24 1.22
N ARG A 60 -5.33 9.20 0.47
CA ARG A 60 -5.44 10.67 0.58
C ARG A 60 -5.11 11.25 1.96
N THR A 61 -5.95 10.98 2.95
CA THR A 61 -5.92 11.54 4.31
C THR A 61 -5.63 10.50 5.38
N ALA A 62 -5.67 9.20 5.05
CA ALA A 62 -5.29 8.17 5.99
C ALA A 62 -3.79 8.27 6.27
N HIS A 63 -3.44 8.22 7.56
CA HIS A 63 -2.04 8.10 7.95
C HIS A 63 -1.54 6.73 7.51
N ILE A 64 -0.41 6.69 6.81
CA ILE A 64 0.28 5.45 6.49
C ILE A 64 1.47 5.32 7.42
N TYR A 65 1.38 4.36 8.32
CA TYR A 65 2.44 4.02 9.25
C TYR A 65 3.57 3.29 8.51
N ASP A 66 4.76 3.36 9.09
CA ASP A 66 5.85 2.50 8.67
C ASP A 66 5.51 1.04 8.96
N LEU A 67 5.82 0.13 8.04
CA LEU A 67 5.62 -1.30 8.27
C LEU A 67 6.41 -1.80 9.50
N ASP A 68 7.55 -1.21 9.82
CA ASP A 68 8.30 -1.61 11.02
C ASP A 68 7.53 -1.34 12.32
N TYR A 69 6.63 -0.34 12.34
CA TYR A 69 5.75 -0.07 13.48
C TYR A 69 4.75 -1.22 13.71
N LEU A 70 4.32 -1.91 12.66
CA LEU A 70 3.40 -3.05 12.78
C LEU A 70 3.99 -4.18 13.63
N LYS A 71 5.32 -4.38 13.63
CA LYS A 71 5.97 -5.44 14.41
C LYS A 71 5.77 -5.25 15.91
N GLU A 72 5.71 -4.01 16.36
CA GLU A 72 5.50 -3.64 17.77
C GLU A 72 4.04 -3.84 18.17
N GLU A 73 3.12 -3.57 17.25
CA GLU A 73 1.68 -3.54 17.50
C GLU A 73 0.92 -4.76 16.99
N ILE A 74 1.58 -5.79 16.45
CA ILE A 74 0.90 -6.90 15.74
C ILE A 74 -0.21 -7.60 16.55
N LYS A 75 -0.14 -7.56 17.89
CA LYS A 75 -1.14 -8.15 18.80
C LYS A 75 -2.42 -7.32 18.94
N SER A 76 -2.42 -6.06 18.50
CA SER A 76 -3.59 -5.19 18.54
C SER A 76 -4.50 -5.36 17.31
N TYR A 77 -4.08 -6.14 16.31
CA TYR A 77 -4.82 -6.38 15.07
C TYR A 77 -5.44 -7.78 15.05
N ASP A 78 -6.73 -7.84 14.70
CA ASP A 78 -7.47 -9.11 14.54
C ASP A 78 -7.28 -9.76 13.16
N GLY A 79 -6.75 -9.01 12.19
CA GLY A 79 -6.62 -9.46 10.82
C GLY A 79 -5.69 -8.60 9.98
N LEU A 80 -5.29 -9.16 8.83
CA LEU A 80 -4.42 -8.52 7.86
C LEU A 80 -5.03 -8.67 6.47
N PHE A 81 -5.05 -7.57 5.72
CA PHE A 81 -5.40 -7.57 4.32
C PHE A 81 -4.22 -7.04 3.52
N ILE A 82 -3.89 -7.74 2.43
CA ILE A 82 -2.83 -7.33 1.50
C ILE A 82 -3.48 -7.26 0.11
N PRO A 83 -3.78 -6.06 -0.41
CA PRO A 83 -4.17 -5.91 -1.81
C PRO A 83 -3.11 -6.51 -2.72
N GLY A 84 -3.51 -7.02 -3.88
CA GLY A 84 -2.59 -7.51 -4.88
C GLY A 84 -1.82 -6.40 -5.57
N GLY A 85 -1.35 -6.70 -6.77
CA GLY A 85 -0.48 -5.82 -7.56
C GLY A 85 0.96 -6.30 -7.57
N ARG A 86 1.60 -6.17 -8.73
CA ARG A 86 2.93 -6.73 -8.97
C ARG A 86 4.03 -6.11 -8.10
N GLY A 87 3.84 -4.86 -7.66
CA GLY A 87 4.75 -4.22 -6.73
C GLY A 87 4.78 -4.90 -5.36
N VAL A 88 3.70 -5.54 -4.93
CA VAL A 88 3.68 -6.30 -3.66
C VAL A 88 4.65 -7.47 -3.73
N ALA A 89 4.65 -8.22 -4.84
CA ALA A 89 5.56 -9.35 -5.03
C ALA A 89 7.06 -8.96 -5.16
N TRP A 90 7.35 -7.68 -5.40
CA TRP A 90 8.71 -7.19 -5.61
C TRP A 90 9.30 -6.41 -4.44
N ASN A 91 8.44 -5.86 -3.58
CA ASN A 91 8.86 -4.96 -2.52
C ASN A 91 8.51 -5.48 -1.11
N LEU A 92 7.61 -6.47 -0.98
CA LEU A 92 7.18 -7.06 0.29
C LEU A 92 7.92 -8.36 0.61
#